data_AF-A0A4R0IFQ4-F1
#
_entry.id   AF-A0A4R0IFQ4-F1
#
_cell.length_a   1.000
_cell.length_b   1.000
_cell.length_c   1.000
_cell.angle_alpha   90.00
_cell.angle_beta   90.00
_cell.angle_gamma   90.00
#
_symmetry.space_group_name_H-M   'P 1'
#
loop_
_entity.id
_entity.type
_entity.pdbx_description
1 polymer ?
#
loop_
_entity_poly.entity_id
_entity_poly.type
_entity_poly.pdbx_seq_one_letter_code
_entity_poly.pdbx_strand_id
1 'polypeptide(L)' 'MRTAGAGHRVLVVDPPSSRGVVDERYTVDIATGMLMERHQVSSQVASQILRRHAAARRLQVIEVARWLVATRSLL' A
#
# COMPACT_ATOMS: atom_id res chain seq x y z
N MET A 1 -21.14 49.85 -11.13
CA MET A 1 -22.38 49.20 -10.65
C MET A 1 -21.97 47.87 -10.00
N ARG A 2 -22.15 47.68 -8.67
CA ARG A 2 -23.13 46.75 -8.03
C ARG A 2 -23.24 45.39 -8.75
N THR A 3 -23.11 44.20 -8.13
CA THR A 3 -23.21 43.79 -6.72
C THR A 3 -22.81 42.32 -6.56
N ALA A 4 -22.30 41.99 -5.38
CA ALA A 4 -22.45 40.77 -4.56
C ALA A 4 -22.83 39.41 -5.20
N GLY A 5 -22.09 38.39 -4.78
CA GLY A 5 -22.56 37.00 -4.74
C GLY A 5 -21.71 36.18 -3.78
N ALA A 6 -22.20 35.99 -2.55
CA ALA A 6 -21.56 35.18 -1.51
C ALA A 6 -21.48 33.71 -1.97
N GLY A 7 -20.27 33.25 -2.30
CA GLY A 7 -19.97 31.84 -2.54
C GLY A 7 -19.48 31.19 -1.26
N HIS A 8 -20.39 30.51 -0.56
CA HIS A 8 -20.12 29.66 0.59
C HIS A 8 -18.98 28.68 0.26
N ARG A 9 -17.79 28.87 0.84
CA ARG A 9 -16.70 27.89 0.77
C ARG A 9 -17.10 26.70 1.64
N VAL A 10 -17.84 25.76 1.05
CA VAL A 10 -17.94 24.41 1.59
C VAL A 10 -16.56 23.80 1.43
N LEU A 11 -15.79 23.79 2.53
CA LEU A 11 -14.75 22.79 2.73
C LEU A 11 -15.47 21.45 2.72
N VAL A 12 -15.56 20.82 1.55
CA VAL A 12 -15.85 19.40 1.47
C VAL A 12 -14.61 18.71 2.05
N VAL A 13 -14.62 18.56 3.37
CA VAL A 13 -13.83 17.54 4.04
C VAL A 13 -14.50 16.25 3.63
N ASP A 14 -14.05 15.68 2.50
CA ASP A 14 -14.41 14.32 2.14
C ASP A 14 -13.96 13.42 3.31
N PRO A 15 -14.87 12.72 3.99
CA PRO A 15 -14.45 11.73 4.98
C PRO A 15 -13.63 10.66 4.26
N PRO A 16 -12.54 10.13 4.85
CA PRO A 16 -11.74 9.12 4.19
C PRO A 16 -12.62 7.90 3.88
N SER A 17 -12.86 7.71 2.59
CA SER A 17 -13.63 6.61 2.01
C SER A 17 -13.18 5.29 2.63
N SER A 18 -14.02 4.75 3.51
CA SER A 18 -13.84 3.47 4.20
C SER A 18 -14.25 2.29 3.28
N ARG A 19 -13.78 2.30 2.03
CA ARG A 19 -13.99 1.22 1.06
C ARG A 19 -12.65 0.86 0.44
N GLY A 20 -11.99 -0.12 1.04
CA GLY A 20 -10.77 -0.72 0.50
C GLY A 20 -9.54 -0.67 1.42
N VAL A 21 -9.70 -0.72 2.75
CA VAL A 21 -8.57 -1.06 3.62
C VAL A 21 -8.34 -2.56 3.47
N VAL A 22 -7.72 -2.97 2.36
CA VAL A 22 -7.04 -4.27 2.33
C VAL A 22 -6.03 -4.18 3.46
N ASP A 23 -6.26 -4.96 4.52
CA ASP A 23 -5.50 -4.90 5.76
C ASP A 23 -4.01 -4.90 5.41
N GLU A 24 -3.29 -3.90 5.90
CA GLU A 24 -1.88 -3.72 5.53
C GLU A 24 -1.05 -4.94 5.95
N ARG A 25 -1.45 -5.60 7.06
CA ARG A 25 -0.83 -6.85 7.49
C ARG A 25 -1.13 -7.97 6.51
N TYR A 26 -2.39 -8.08 6.07
CA TYR A 26 -2.79 -9.07 5.06
C TYR A 26 -1.99 -8.93 3.75
N THR A 27 -1.75 -7.69 3.29
CA THR A 27 -0.94 -7.45 2.08
C THR A 27 0.51 -7.89 2.25
N VAL A 28 1.10 -7.62 3.42
CA VAL A 28 2.47 -8.02 3.75
C VAL A 28 2.58 -9.55 3.87
N ASP A 29 1.57 -10.21 4.45
CA ASP A 29 1.53 -11.65 4.60
C ASP A 29 1.43 -12.35 3.24
N ILE A 30 0.60 -11.83 2.32
CA ILE A 30 0.54 -12.34 0.94
C ILE A 30 1.90 -12.19 0.26
N ALA A 31 2.50 -10.99 0.30
CA ALA A 31 3.81 -10.76 -0.31
C ALA A 31 4.91 -11.68 0.28
N THR A 32 4.83 -11.95 1.57
CA THR A 32 5.73 -12.88 2.27
C THR A 32 5.53 -14.31 1.77
N GLY A 33 4.27 -14.78 1.71
CA GLY A 33 3.94 -16.10 1.16
C GLY A 33 4.41 -16.27 -0.29
N MET A 34 4.25 -15.25 -1.12
CA MET A 34 4.76 -15.26 -2.50
C MET A 34 6.28 -15.45 -2.57
N LEU A 35 7.04 -14.80 -1.68
CA LEU A 35 8.49 -14.97 -1.61
C LEU A 35 8.88 -16.35 -1.09
N MET A 36 8.14 -16.88 -0.11
CA MET A 36 8.35 -18.24 0.40
C MET A 36 8.18 -19.27 -0.72
N GLU A 37 7.08 -19.22 -1.47
CA GLU A 37 6.82 -20.15 -2.57
C GLU A 37 7.87 -20.04 -3.67
N ARG A 38 8.20 -18.81 -4.08
CA ARG A 38 9.09 -18.59 -5.23
C ARG A 38 10.55 -18.92 -4.94
N HIS A 39 11.01 -18.63 -3.73
CA HIS A 39 12.41 -18.80 -3.35
C HIS A 39 12.64 -20.00 -2.43
N GLN A 40 11.59 -20.74 -2.07
CA GLN A 40 11.65 -21.89 -1.15
C GLN A 40 12.31 -21.52 0.19
N VAL A 41 11.98 -20.34 0.71
CA VAL A 41 12.53 -19.80 1.96
C VAL A 41 11.48 -19.76 3.06
N SER A 42 11.92 -19.69 4.31
CA SER A 42 11.01 -19.53 5.45
C SER A 42 10.37 -18.14 5.50
N SER A 43 9.24 -18.03 6.19
CA SER A 43 8.52 -16.75 6.39
C SER A 43 9.42 -15.66 7.01
N GLN A 44 10.30 -16.03 7.96
CA GLN A 44 11.25 -15.10 8.56
C GLN A 44 12.22 -14.53 7.53
N VAL A 45 12.77 -15.38 6.66
CA VAL A 45 13.71 -14.97 5.60
C VAL A 45 13.00 -14.13 4.55
N ALA A 46 11.80 -14.53 4.10
CA ALA A 46 10.97 -13.75 3.18
C ALA A 46 10.65 -12.35 3.72
N SER A 47 10.27 -12.26 5.00
CA SER A 47 10.03 -10.98 5.67
C SER A 47 11.28 -10.12 5.76
N GLN A 48 12.45 -10.72 5.98
CA GLN A 48 13.73 -10.01 5.99
C GLN A 48 14.09 -9.47 4.59
N ILE A 49 13.81 -10.24 3.54
CA ILE A 49 13.98 -9.81 2.14
C ILE A 49 13.11 -8.59 1.84
N LEU A 50 11.83 -8.60 2.24
CA LEU A 50 10.93 -7.45 2.09
C LEU A 50 11.47 -6.20 2.81
N ARG A 51 11.89 -6.34 4.07
CA ARG A 51 12.48 -5.23 4.84
C ARG A 51 13.76 -4.70 4.21
N ARG A 52 14.63 -5.59 3.72
CA ARG A 52 15.88 -5.20 3.05
C ARG A 52 15.61 -4.44 1.76
N HIS A 53 14.62 -4.87 0.97
CA HIS A 53 14.22 -4.15 -0.25
C HIS A 53 13.58 -2.80 0.04
N ALA A 54 12.73 -2.72 1.07
CA ALA A 54 12.15 -1.48 1.54
C ALA A 54 13.25 -0.48 1.96
N ALA A 55 14.21 -0.93 2.77
CA ALA A 55 15.35 -0.11 3.19
C ALA A 55 16.22 0.34 2.01
N ALA A 56 16.55 -0.57 1.08
CA ALA A 56 17.38 -0.24 -0.09
C ALA A 56 16.72 0.81 -1.00
N ARG A 57 15.39 0.85 -1.05
CA ARG A 57 14.61 1.79 -1.88
C ARG A 57 14.10 3.01 -1.10
N ARG A 58 14.37 3.09 0.21
CA ARG A 58 13.81 4.10 1.12
C ARG A 58 12.27 4.14 1.08
N LEU A 59 11.65 2.98 0.91
CA LEU A 59 10.19 2.81 0.91
C LEU A 59 9.75 2.12 2.19
N GLN A 60 8.45 2.19 2.48
CA GLN A 60 7.83 1.39 3.52
C GLN A 60 7.64 -0.05 3.04
N VAL A 61 7.67 -0.99 3.97
CA VAL A 61 7.50 -2.43 3.68
C VAL A 61 6.16 -2.70 3.00
N ILE A 62 5.10 -2.00 3.41
CA ILE A 62 3.77 -2.12 2.80
C ILE A 62 3.75 -1.66 1.34
N GLU A 63 4.52 -0.64 0.97
CA GLU A 63 4.62 -0.16 -0.42
C GLU A 63 5.30 -1.20 -1.30
N VAL A 64 6.38 -1.81 -0.81
CA VAL A 64 7.07 -2.91 -1.50
C VAL A 64 6.17 -4.14 -1.62
N ALA A 65 5.43 -4.48 -0.56
CA ALA A 65 4.49 -5.59 -0.57
C ALA A 65 3.36 -5.37 -1.59
N ARG A 66 2.75 -4.17 -1.60
CA ARG A 66 1.72 -3.79 -2.60
C ARG A 66 2.27 -3.89 -4.02
N TRP A 67 3.47 -3.36 -4.26
CA TRP A 67 4.11 -3.45 -5.58
C TRP A 67 4.36 -4.90 -6.01
N LEU A 68 4.83 -5.76 -5.10
CA LEU A 68 5.10 -7.17 -5.39
C LEU A 68 3.81 -7.93 -5.73
N VAL A 69 2.76 -7.74 -4.92
CA VAL A 69 1.45 -8.36 -5.15
C VAL A 69 0.84 -7.87 -6.47
N ALA A 70 0.87 -6.57 -6.73
CA ALA A 70 0.34 -5.99 -7.97
C ALA A 70 1.10 -6.50 -9.22
N THR A 71 2.42 -6.64 -9.13
CA THR A 71 3.23 -7.16 -10.26
C THR A 71 2.87 -8.60 -10.62
N ARG A 72 2.50 -9.44 -9.64
CA ARG A 72 2.06 -10.82 -9.90
C ARG A 72 0.64 -10.90 -10.47
N SER A 73 -0.26 -9.98 -10.10
CA SER A 73 -1.62 -9.92 -10.69
C SER A 73 -1.62 -9.53 -12.18
N LEU A 74 -0.51 -9.02 -12.70
CA LEU A 74 -0.35 -8.62 -14.11
C LEU A 74 0.25 -9.72 -15.00
N LEU A 75 0.65 -10.86 -14.43
CA LEU A 75 1.22 -12.03 -15.13
C LEU A 75 0.20 -13.17 -15.16
#